data_AF-A0A6J3CCQ8-F1
#
_entry.id   AF-A0A6J3CCQ8-F1
#
_cell.length_a   1.000
_cell.length_b   1.000
_cell.length_c   1.000
_cell.angle_alpha   90.00
_cell.angle_beta   90.00
_cell.angle_gamma   90.00
#
_symmetry.space_group_name_H-M   'P 1'
#
loop_
_entity.id
_entity.type
_entity.pdbx_description
1 polymer ?
#
loop_
_entity_poly.entity_id
_entity_poly.type
_entity_poly.pdbx_seq_one_letter_code
_entity_poly.pdbx_strand_id
1 'polypeptide(L)'
;MRRLQLALVNSELSRYTDTVLAPFLDTYHKNIQTSYQQMTAKILRRIKEEINAAVQKKAKIYSELTDLANKLQVPAMCAEERRLVRNLASKHVAQMYKCTEEARASIAKMGKYAEEMIGITRNHMQLILDETSKSLLLKSQVRAMQKDEVNTSLRKLSREAVFLGYELDLSLTNARRHNEQSCEKLTACSSKVRKNTEEAVTDLRDKLYQCVYA
;
A
#
# COMPACT_ATOMS: atom_id res chain seq x y z
N MET A 1 37.75 -34.92 21.69
CA MET A 1 36.81 -35.21 20.57
C MET A 1 35.48 -34.46 20.66
N ARG A 2 34.76 -34.40 21.80
CA ARG A 2 33.43 -33.74 21.90
C ARG A 2 33.38 -32.26 21.52
N ARG A 3 34.39 -31.44 21.88
CA ARG A 3 34.48 -30.02 21.46
C ARG A 3 34.61 -29.84 19.94
N LEU A 4 35.30 -30.76 19.25
CA LEU A 4 35.46 -30.74 17.80
C LEU A 4 34.16 -31.10 17.06
N GLN A 5 33.38 -32.04 17.61
CA GLN A 5 32.03 -32.37 17.10
C GLN A 5 31.05 -31.20 17.24
N LEU A 6 31.06 -30.50 18.38
CA LEU A 6 30.28 -29.29 18.61
C LEU A 6 30.62 -28.17 17.62
N ALA A 7 31.92 -27.95 17.38
CA ALA A 7 32.38 -26.97 16.39
C ALA A 7 31.91 -27.34 14.98
N LEU A 8 31.91 -28.63 14.63
CA LEU A 8 31.46 -29.11 13.32
C LEU A 8 29.95 -28.89 13.11
N VAL A 9 29.12 -29.24 14.09
CA VAL A 9 27.66 -29.08 14.02
C VAL A 9 27.28 -27.61 13.93
N ASN A 10 27.90 -26.73 14.72
CA ASN A 10 27.70 -25.29 14.61
C ASN A 10 28.16 -24.75 13.24
N SER A 11 29.28 -25.26 12.70
CA SER A 11 29.75 -24.84 11.38
C SER A 11 28.80 -25.26 10.26
N GLU A 12 28.20 -26.45 10.33
CA GLU A 12 27.23 -26.92 9.34
C GLU A 12 25.90 -26.14 9.44
N LEU A 13 25.45 -25.82 10.65
CA LEU A 13 24.24 -25.01 10.86
C LEU A 13 24.44 -23.56 10.39
N SER A 14 25.57 -22.94 10.75
CA SER A 14 25.92 -21.59 10.31
C SER A 14 26.02 -21.55 8.79
N ARG A 15 26.75 -22.51 8.20
CA ARG A 15 26.87 -22.60 6.74
C ARG A 15 25.52 -22.77 6.07
N TYR A 16 24.62 -23.60 6.60
CA TYR A 16 23.27 -23.76 6.03
C TYR A 16 22.45 -22.47 6.14
N THR A 17 22.56 -21.77 7.26
CA THR A 17 21.90 -20.48 7.48
C THR A 17 22.39 -19.44 6.47
N ASP A 18 23.70 -19.34 6.30
CA ASP A 18 24.34 -18.36 5.41
C ASP A 18 24.12 -18.68 3.93
N THR A 19 24.01 -19.96 3.57
CA THR A 19 23.93 -20.38 2.15
C THR A 19 22.51 -20.65 1.65
N VAL A 20 21.56 -20.93 2.54
CA VAL A 20 20.19 -21.30 2.14
C VAL A 20 19.16 -20.34 2.73
N LEU A 21 19.18 -20.12 4.04
CA LEU A 21 18.15 -19.30 4.70
C LEU A 21 18.32 -17.81 4.46
N ALA A 22 19.52 -17.27 4.63
CA ALA A 22 19.77 -15.84 4.43
C ALA A 22 19.48 -15.40 2.98
N PRO A 23 19.94 -16.11 1.93
CA PRO A 23 19.57 -15.77 0.55
C PRO A 23 18.08 -15.88 0.27
N PHE A 24 17.39 -16.85 0.88
CA PHE A 24 15.94 -16.98 0.80
C PHE A 24 15.24 -15.75 1.40
N LEU A 25 15.62 -15.35 2.62
CA LEU A 25 15.06 -14.17 3.30
C LEU A 25 15.38 -12.86 2.58
N ASP A 26 16.58 -12.72 2.01
CA ASP A 26 16.98 -11.53 1.26
C ASP A 26 16.20 -11.41 -0.05
N THR A 27 16.10 -12.51 -0.81
CA THR A 27 15.28 -12.58 -2.03
C THR A 27 13.83 -12.26 -1.69
N TYR A 28 13.36 -12.79 -0.56
CA TYR A 28 12.01 -12.58 -0.09
C TYR A 28 11.73 -11.12 0.30
N HIS A 29 12.62 -10.50 1.08
CA HIS A 29 12.55 -9.09 1.45
C HIS A 29 12.50 -8.21 0.18
N LYS A 30 13.36 -8.49 -0.79
CA LYS A 30 13.40 -7.79 -2.06
C LYS A 30 12.10 -7.95 -2.84
N ASN A 31 11.48 -9.14 -2.83
CA ASN A 31 10.21 -9.39 -3.51
C ASN A 31 9.04 -8.65 -2.85
N ILE A 32 8.93 -8.64 -1.50
CA ILE A 32 7.93 -7.80 -0.80
C ILE A 32 8.14 -6.35 -1.18
N GLN A 33 9.37 -5.85 -1.04
CA GLN A 33 9.67 -4.45 -1.25
C GLN A 33 9.34 -4.03 -2.68
N THR A 34 9.72 -4.84 -3.66
CA THR A 34 9.42 -4.60 -5.08
C THR A 34 7.92 -4.63 -5.34
N SER A 35 7.20 -5.64 -4.83
CA SER A 35 5.75 -5.76 -4.96
C SER A 35 5.05 -4.55 -4.35
N TYR A 36 5.45 -4.13 -3.15
CA TYR A 36 4.93 -2.95 -2.47
C TYR A 36 5.19 -1.67 -3.26
N GLN A 37 6.40 -1.47 -3.77
CA GLN A 37 6.76 -0.32 -4.59
C GLN A 37 5.93 -0.25 -5.88
N GLN A 38 5.77 -1.38 -6.59
CA GLN A 38 4.93 -1.44 -7.79
C GLN A 38 3.47 -1.09 -7.47
N MET A 39 2.95 -1.66 -6.39
CA MET A 39 1.60 -1.45 -5.90
C MET A 39 1.32 0.00 -5.51
N THR A 40 2.21 0.62 -4.74
CA THR A 40 2.09 2.03 -4.33
C THR A 40 2.29 2.98 -5.49
N ALA A 41 3.24 2.72 -6.40
CA ALA A 41 3.46 3.55 -7.58
C ALA A 41 2.20 3.66 -8.44
N LYS A 42 1.43 2.57 -8.59
CA LYS A 42 0.16 2.56 -9.32
C LYS A 42 -0.87 3.51 -8.69
N ILE A 43 -1.10 3.43 -7.38
CA ILE A 43 -2.05 4.31 -6.68
C ILE A 43 -1.55 5.76 -6.72
N LEU A 44 -0.25 6.01 -6.47
CA LEU A 44 0.33 7.36 -6.47
C LEU A 44 0.22 8.04 -7.83
N ARG A 45 0.48 7.29 -8.92
CA ARG A 45 0.26 7.78 -10.28
C ARG A 45 -1.20 8.17 -10.47
N ARG A 46 -2.14 7.32 -10.05
CA ARG A 46 -3.57 7.61 -10.16
C ARG A 46 -3.98 8.83 -9.36
N ILE A 47 -3.51 8.98 -8.13
CA ILE A 47 -3.74 10.18 -7.29
C ILE A 47 -3.27 11.43 -8.01
N LYS A 48 -2.07 11.40 -8.61
CA LYS A 48 -1.51 12.53 -9.35
C LYS A 48 -2.40 12.90 -10.56
N GLU A 49 -2.85 11.90 -11.32
CA GLU A 49 -3.77 12.10 -12.44
C GLU A 49 -5.10 12.73 -11.99
N GLU A 50 -5.72 12.21 -10.93
CA GLU A 50 -6.99 12.71 -10.40
C GLU A 50 -6.88 14.15 -9.86
N ILE A 51 -5.78 14.50 -9.17
CA ILE A 51 -5.54 15.87 -8.71
C ILE A 51 -5.35 16.82 -9.90
N ASN A 52 -4.54 16.43 -10.88
CA ASN A 52 -4.31 17.26 -12.07
C ASN A 52 -5.61 17.49 -12.84
N ALA A 53 -6.43 16.45 -13.01
CA ALA A 53 -7.74 16.55 -13.64
C ALA A 53 -8.68 17.47 -12.85
N ALA A 54 -8.68 17.38 -11.51
CA ALA A 54 -9.50 18.23 -10.65
C ALA A 54 -9.11 19.72 -10.75
N VAL A 55 -7.80 20.02 -10.81
CA VAL A 55 -7.29 21.39 -10.99
C VAL A 55 -7.68 21.95 -12.36
N GLN A 56 -7.55 21.14 -13.43
CA GLN A 56 -7.99 21.54 -14.77
C GLN A 56 -9.51 21.78 -14.82
N LYS A 57 -10.31 20.90 -14.20
CA LYS A 57 -11.77 21.06 -14.12
C LYS A 57 -12.14 22.30 -13.31
N LYS A 58 -11.44 22.63 -12.22
CA LYS A 58 -11.62 23.88 -11.47
C LYS A 58 -11.46 25.10 -12.37
N ALA A 59 -10.39 25.16 -13.15
CA ALA A 59 -10.15 26.27 -14.08
C ALA A 59 -11.28 26.38 -15.13
N LYS A 60 -11.71 25.25 -15.68
CA LYS A 60 -12.82 25.18 -16.65
C LYS A 60 -14.17 25.64 -16.07
N ILE A 61 -14.53 25.17 -14.87
CA ILE A 61 -15.76 25.59 -14.18
C ILE A 61 -15.73 27.10 -13.94
N TYR A 62 -14.58 27.61 -13.47
CA TYR A 62 -14.42 29.03 -13.20
C TYR A 62 -14.57 29.87 -14.48
N SER A 63 -13.90 29.49 -15.57
CA SER A 63 -14.00 30.23 -16.84
C SER A 63 -15.41 30.19 -17.40
N GLU A 64 -16.04 29.01 -17.50
CA GLU A 64 -17.38 28.86 -18.08
C GLU A 64 -18.45 29.66 -17.33
N LEU A 65 -18.45 29.59 -15.99
CA LEU A 65 -19.45 30.28 -15.18
C LEU A 65 -19.18 31.79 -15.10
N THR A 66 -17.90 32.21 -15.10
CA THR A 66 -17.56 33.63 -15.14
C THR A 66 -17.90 34.25 -16.50
N ASP A 67 -17.60 33.55 -17.60
CA ASP A 67 -17.95 33.99 -18.95
C ASP A 67 -19.46 34.07 -19.13
N LEU A 68 -20.21 33.09 -18.59
CA LEU A 68 -21.67 33.14 -18.59
C LEU A 68 -22.19 34.36 -17.80
N ALA A 69 -21.66 34.59 -16.59
CA ALA A 69 -22.06 35.73 -15.77
C ALA A 69 -21.74 37.08 -16.44
N ASN A 70 -20.61 37.16 -17.15
CA ASN A 70 -20.23 38.35 -17.92
C ASN A 70 -21.15 38.57 -19.12
N LYS A 71 -21.45 37.51 -19.89
CA LYS A 71 -22.36 37.56 -21.05
C LYS A 71 -23.77 38.00 -20.66
N LEU A 72 -24.28 37.49 -19.54
CA LEU A 72 -25.58 37.85 -18.99
C LEU A 72 -25.60 39.22 -18.30
N GLN A 73 -24.45 39.92 -18.22
CA GLN A 73 -24.30 41.17 -17.48
C GLN A 73 -24.90 41.09 -16.06
N VAL A 74 -24.66 39.97 -15.37
CA VAL A 74 -25.31 39.64 -14.10
C VAL A 74 -25.25 40.83 -13.14
N PRO A 75 -26.39 41.41 -12.73
CA PRO A 75 -26.45 42.61 -11.91
C PRO A 75 -25.73 42.45 -10.57
N ALA A 76 -25.32 43.57 -9.96
CA ALA A 76 -24.68 43.57 -8.65
C ALA A 76 -25.55 42.98 -7.53
N MET A 77 -26.89 42.96 -7.71
CA MET A 77 -27.82 42.29 -6.79
C MET A 77 -27.67 40.75 -6.77
N CYS A 78 -27.08 40.15 -7.80
CA CYS A 78 -26.79 38.71 -7.90
C CYS A 78 -25.33 38.39 -7.50
N ALA A 79 -24.80 39.11 -6.50
CA ALA A 79 -23.41 38.95 -6.04
C ALA A 79 -23.18 37.61 -5.31
N GLU A 80 -24.22 37.03 -4.72
CA GLU A 80 -24.14 35.70 -4.09
C GLU A 80 -23.85 34.61 -5.11
N GLU A 81 -24.52 34.62 -6.26
CA GLU A 81 -24.34 33.65 -7.34
C GLU A 81 -22.92 33.72 -7.89
N ARG A 82 -22.36 34.93 -8.06
CA ARG A 82 -20.95 35.11 -8.44
C ARG A 82 -19.98 34.57 -7.39
N ARG A 83 -20.28 34.69 -6.10
CA ARG A 83 -19.47 34.08 -5.02
C ARG A 83 -19.57 32.55 -5.04
N LEU A 84 -20.76 32.01 -5.31
CA LEU A 84 -21.00 30.58 -5.39
C LEU A 84 -20.19 29.91 -6.51
N VAL A 85 -19.94 30.61 -7.64
CA VAL A 85 -19.04 30.14 -8.71
C VAL A 85 -17.63 29.83 -8.17
N ARG A 86 -17.04 30.73 -7.38
CA ARG A 86 -15.69 30.56 -6.82
C ARG A 86 -15.64 29.44 -5.77
N ASN A 87 -16.69 29.35 -4.98
CA ASN A 87 -16.82 28.35 -3.91
C ASN A 87 -17.03 26.95 -4.49
N LEU A 88 -17.82 26.80 -5.55
CA LEU A 88 -18.09 25.51 -6.19
C LEU A 88 -16.81 24.87 -6.77
N ALA A 89 -16.03 25.66 -7.51
CA ALA A 89 -14.78 25.19 -8.11
C ALA A 89 -13.74 24.80 -7.04
N SER A 90 -13.71 25.52 -5.91
CA SER A 90 -12.84 25.20 -4.77
C SER A 90 -13.33 23.97 -3.99
N LYS A 91 -14.65 23.81 -3.84
CA LYS A 91 -15.30 22.64 -3.21
C LYS A 91 -15.01 21.35 -3.97
N HIS A 92 -15.04 21.38 -5.31
CA HIS A 92 -14.68 20.23 -6.15
C HIS A 92 -13.27 19.72 -5.83
N VAL A 93 -12.28 20.62 -5.84
CA VAL A 93 -10.88 20.27 -5.56
C VAL A 93 -10.72 19.74 -4.13
N ALA A 94 -11.35 20.38 -3.14
CA ALA A 94 -11.31 19.90 -1.76
C ALA A 94 -11.89 18.47 -1.59
N GLN A 95 -13.00 18.17 -2.28
CA GLN A 95 -13.58 16.83 -2.26
C GLN A 95 -12.70 15.79 -2.96
N MET A 96 -12.07 16.15 -4.07
CA MET A 96 -11.10 15.27 -4.74
C MET A 96 -9.88 15.00 -3.84
N TYR A 97 -9.35 16.02 -3.15
CA TYR A 97 -8.28 15.82 -2.17
C TYR A 97 -8.69 14.85 -1.07
N LYS A 98 -9.91 14.95 -0.54
CA LYS A 98 -10.43 13.99 0.44
C LYS A 98 -10.40 12.56 -0.08
N CYS A 99 -10.89 12.31 -1.29
CA CYS A 99 -10.81 10.98 -1.92
C CYS A 99 -9.35 10.48 -2.03
N THR A 100 -8.40 11.37 -2.38
CA THR A 100 -7.00 10.99 -2.52
C THR A 100 -6.30 10.76 -1.18
N GLU A 101 -6.68 11.47 -0.12
CA GLU A 101 -6.15 11.26 1.23
C GLU A 101 -6.56 9.89 1.80
N GLU A 102 -7.78 9.45 1.54
CA GLU A 102 -8.22 8.09 1.90
C GLU A 102 -7.36 7.02 1.20
N ALA A 103 -7.00 7.25 -0.07
CA ALA A 103 -6.08 6.37 -0.80
C ALA A 103 -4.64 6.42 -0.26
N ARG A 104 -4.15 7.60 0.16
CA ARG A 104 -2.84 7.75 0.83
C ARG A 104 -2.79 7.03 2.17
N ALA A 105 -3.85 7.14 2.97
CA ALA A 105 -3.96 6.43 4.23
C ALA A 105 -3.93 4.90 4.01
N SER A 106 -4.57 4.42 2.93
CA SER A 106 -4.49 3.01 2.53
C SER A 106 -3.06 2.56 2.18
N ILE A 107 -2.34 3.36 1.38
CA ILE A 107 -0.91 3.12 1.07
C ILE A 107 -0.08 3.01 2.36
N ALA A 108 -0.27 3.93 3.30
CA ALA A 108 0.48 3.95 4.55
C ALA A 108 0.20 2.70 5.41
N LYS A 109 -1.06 2.26 5.48
CA LYS A 109 -1.44 1.00 6.16
C LYS A 109 -0.78 -0.21 5.51
N MET A 110 -0.75 -0.26 4.18
CA MET A 110 -0.07 -1.34 3.46
C MET A 110 1.45 -1.34 3.72
N GLY A 111 2.07 -0.17 3.90
CA GLY A 111 3.49 -0.05 4.22
C GLY A 111 3.81 -0.66 5.59
N LYS A 112 3.02 -0.28 6.60
CA LYS A 112 3.13 -0.87 7.94
C LYS A 112 2.91 -2.39 7.93
N TYR A 113 1.91 -2.86 7.20
CA TYR A 113 1.66 -4.30 7.06
C TYR A 113 2.86 -5.03 6.46
N ALA A 114 3.49 -4.48 5.41
CA ALA A 114 4.69 -5.08 4.83
C ALA A 114 5.85 -5.15 5.84
N GLU A 115 6.08 -4.08 6.61
CA GLU A 115 7.10 -4.04 7.66
C GLU A 115 6.82 -5.07 8.77
N GLU A 116 5.57 -5.19 9.22
CA GLU A 116 5.15 -6.18 10.21
C GLU A 116 5.36 -7.61 9.73
N MET A 117 4.97 -7.92 8.49
CA MET A 117 5.17 -9.26 7.92
C MET A 117 6.66 -9.62 7.81
N ILE A 118 7.51 -8.68 7.36
CA ILE A 118 8.98 -8.87 7.34
C ILE A 118 9.50 -9.15 8.76
N GLY A 119 9.02 -8.39 9.74
CA GLY A 119 9.39 -8.56 11.15
C GLY A 119 9.02 -9.94 11.70
N ILE A 120 7.78 -10.39 11.47
CA ILE A 120 7.29 -11.70 11.89
C ILE A 120 8.15 -12.81 11.27
N THR A 121 8.41 -12.77 9.97
CA THR A 121 9.22 -13.79 9.29
C THR A 121 10.64 -13.84 9.84
N ARG A 122 11.29 -12.68 10.02
CA ARG A 122 12.65 -12.62 10.56
C ARG A 122 12.70 -13.19 11.98
N ASN A 123 11.73 -12.82 12.83
CA ASN A 123 11.67 -13.31 14.20
C ASN A 123 11.40 -14.81 14.26
N HIS A 124 10.47 -15.33 13.45
CA HIS A 124 10.14 -16.76 13.44
C HIS A 124 11.33 -17.60 12.99
N MET A 125 12.04 -17.17 11.94
CA MET A 125 13.27 -17.83 11.49
C MET A 125 14.35 -17.82 12.55
N GLN A 126 14.55 -16.68 13.24
CA GLN A 126 15.54 -16.58 14.31
C GLN A 126 15.20 -17.53 15.46
N LEU A 127 13.93 -17.62 15.85
CA LEU A 127 13.47 -18.55 16.88
C LEU A 127 13.69 -20.01 16.49
N ILE A 128 13.30 -20.40 15.27
CA ILE A 128 13.50 -21.77 14.78
C ILE A 128 14.99 -22.12 14.72
N LEU A 129 15.84 -21.19 14.28
CA LEU A 129 17.29 -21.35 14.28
C LEU A 129 17.84 -21.57 15.68
N ASP A 130 17.43 -20.74 16.63
CA ASP A 130 17.86 -20.83 18.03
C ASP A 130 17.37 -22.13 18.68
N GLU A 131 16.14 -22.55 18.44
CA GLU A 131 15.58 -23.82 18.92
C GLU A 131 16.31 -25.03 18.33
N THR A 132 16.58 -25.00 17.02
CA THR A 132 17.29 -26.08 16.33
C THR A 132 18.74 -26.17 16.83
N SER A 133 19.40 -25.02 17.00
CA SER A 133 20.74 -24.93 17.58
C SER A 133 20.76 -25.49 19.00
N LYS A 134 19.86 -25.05 19.89
CA LYS A 134 19.76 -25.56 21.27
C LYS A 134 19.46 -27.06 21.32
N SER A 135 18.56 -27.55 20.46
CA SER A 135 18.24 -28.98 20.38
C SER A 135 19.46 -29.82 19.97
N LEU A 136 20.23 -29.34 19.00
CA LEU A 136 21.46 -29.98 18.54
C LEU A 136 22.57 -29.92 19.59
N LEU A 137 22.72 -28.79 20.30
CA LEU A 137 23.65 -28.65 21.42
C LEU A 137 23.36 -29.69 22.51
N LEU A 138 22.10 -29.81 22.94
CA LEU A 138 21.67 -30.79 23.94
C LEU A 138 21.96 -32.23 23.51
N LYS A 139 21.66 -32.59 22.26
CA LYS A 139 21.90 -33.95 21.73
C LYS A 139 23.40 -34.26 21.62
N SER A 140 24.21 -33.30 21.18
CA SER A 140 25.67 -33.45 21.06
C SER A 140 26.40 -33.57 22.40
N GLN A 141 25.82 -33.03 23.49
CA GLN A 141 26.36 -33.21 24.83
C GLN A 141 26.12 -34.62 25.39
N VAL A 142 24.99 -35.24 25.03
CA VAL A 142 24.59 -36.55 25.54
C VAL A 142 25.22 -37.71 24.76
N ARG A 143 25.33 -37.60 23.43
CA ARG A 143 25.96 -38.64 22.57
C ARG A 143 26.71 -38.03 21.38
N ALA A 144 27.62 -38.83 20.81
CA ALA A 144 28.23 -38.51 19.53
C ALA A 144 27.14 -38.43 18.46
N MET A 145 26.84 -37.21 18.00
CA MET A 145 25.84 -36.98 16.96
C MET A 145 26.24 -37.64 15.64
N GLN A 146 25.30 -38.35 15.03
CA GLN A 146 25.46 -38.92 13.71
C GLN A 146 25.06 -37.90 12.64
N LYS A 147 25.69 -37.98 11.47
CA LYS A 147 25.44 -37.08 10.33
C LYS A 147 23.96 -37.07 9.90
N ASP A 148 23.25 -38.18 10.07
CA ASP A 148 21.81 -38.29 9.79
C ASP A 148 20.93 -37.45 10.74
N GLU A 149 21.35 -37.24 11.98
CA GLU A 149 20.64 -36.40 12.95
C GLU A 149 20.78 -34.90 12.64
N VAL A 150 21.93 -34.51 12.08
CA VAL A 150 22.14 -33.14 11.56
C VAL A 150 21.29 -32.95 10.31
N ASN A 151 21.32 -33.90 9.36
CA ASN A 151 20.52 -33.85 8.14
C ASN A 151 19.01 -33.78 8.42
N THR A 152 18.51 -34.49 9.43
CA THR A 152 17.09 -34.43 9.80
C THR A 152 16.69 -33.08 10.41
N SER A 153 17.57 -32.48 11.21
CA SER A 153 17.37 -31.12 11.74
C SER A 153 17.38 -30.07 10.62
N LEU A 154 18.33 -30.17 9.68
CA LEU A 154 18.37 -29.32 8.49
C LEU A 154 17.10 -29.46 7.63
N ARG A 155 16.61 -30.69 7.42
CA ARG A 155 15.35 -30.93 6.69
C ARG A 155 14.14 -30.31 7.38
N LYS A 156 14.09 -30.31 8.73
CA LYS A 156 13.02 -29.61 9.48
C LYS A 156 13.11 -28.11 9.25
N LEU A 157 14.31 -27.55 9.37
CA LEU A 157 14.58 -26.14 9.08
C LEU A 157 14.13 -25.74 7.67
N SER A 158 14.40 -26.58 6.67
CA SER A 158 13.95 -26.37 5.28
C SER A 158 12.43 -26.36 5.17
N ARG A 159 11.73 -27.24 5.88
CA ARG A 159 10.26 -27.32 5.84
C ARG A 159 9.62 -26.09 6.46
N GLU A 160 10.13 -25.63 7.59
CA GLU A 160 9.66 -24.40 8.22
C GLU A 160 9.90 -23.18 7.32
N ALA A 161 11.06 -23.12 6.66
CA ALA A 161 11.34 -22.07 5.68
C ALA A 161 10.34 -22.05 4.51
N VAL A 162 9.95 -23.23 4.01
CA VAL A 162 8.93 -23.36 2.97
C VAL A 162 7.54 -22.95 3.48
N PHE A 163 7.17 -23.37 4.69
CA PHE A 163 5.89 -23.00 5.30
C PHE A 163 5.77 -21.48 5.48
N LEU A 164 6.83 -20.84 5.99
CA LEU A 164 6.92 -19.39 6.06
C LEU A 164 6.75 -18.75 4.69
N GLY A 165 7.42 -19.26 3.66
CA GLY A 165 7.25 -18.78 2.27
C GLY A 165 5.79 -18.81 1.80
N TYR A 166 5.04 -19.84 2.18
CA TYR A 166 3.63 -19.97 1.82
C TYR A 166 2.72 -18.95 2.54
N GLU A 167 2.83 -18.80 3.87
CA GLU A 167 2.05 -17.81 4.63
C GLU A 167 2.30 -16.38 4.12
N LEU A 168 3.52 -16.17 3.67
CA LEU A 168 3.99 -14.93 3.11
C LEU A 168 3.45 -14.64 1.71
N ASP A 169 3.37 -15.63 0.83
CA ASP A 169 2.69 -15.51 -0.46
C ASP A 169 1.20 -15.22 -0.30
N LEU A 170 0.56 -15.82 0.70
CA LEU A 170 -0.82 -15.52 1.08
C LEU A 170 -0.97 -14.04 1.51
N SER A 171 -0.03 -13.56 2.32
CA SER A 171 0.01 -12.18 2.81
C SER A 171 0.20 -11.17 1.68
N LEU A 172 1.08 -11.47 0.71
CA LEU A 172 1.26 -10.68 -0.50
C LEU A 172 0.00 -10.66 -1.37
N THR A 173 -0.70 -11.79 -1.47
CA THR A 173 -1.96 -11.89 -2.21
C THR A 173 -3.04 -11.02 -1.55
N ASN A 174 -3.14 -11.05 -0.23
CA ASN A 174 -4.07 -10.20 0.52
C ASN A 174 -3.72 -8.71 0.37
N ALA A 175 -2.43 -8.36 0.40
CA ALA A 175 -1.97 -7.00 0.17
C ALA A 175 -2.34 -6.51 -1.26
N ARG A 176 -2.15 -7.33 -2.29
CA ARG A 176 -2.57 -7.03 -3.67
C ARG A 176 -4.06 -6.76 -3.76
N ARG A 177 -4.87 -7.63 -3.14
CA ARG A 177 -6.33 -7.46 -3.10
C ARG A 177 -6.75 -6.16 -2.41
N HIS A 178 -6.11 -5.83 -1.28
CA HIS A 178 -6.39 -4.57 -0.58
C HIS A 178 -6.03 -3.34 -1.42
N ASN A 179 -4.95 -3.40 -2.19
CA ASN A 179 -4.59 -2.35 -3.14
C ASN A 179 -5.66 -2.18 -4.22
N GLU A 180 -6.09 -3.27 -4.85
CA GLU A 180 -7.14 -3.24 -5.88
C GLU A 180 -8.43 -2.61 -5.35
N GLN A 181 -8.88 -3.02 -4.17
CA GLN A 181 -10.03 -2.41 -3.50
C GLN A 181 -9.82 -0.92 -3.20
N SER A 182 -8.60 -0.50 -2.88
CA SER A 182 -8.28 0.90 -2.64
C SER A 182 -8.33 1.72 -3.93
N CYS A 183 -7.86 1.16 -5.06
CA CYS A 183 -8.00 1.75 -6.38
C CYS A 183 -9.47 1.89 -6.79
N GLU A 184 -10.28 0.86 -6.54
CA GLU A 184 -11.72 0.87 -6.81
C GLU A 184 -12.44 1.95 -5.99
N LYS A 185 -12.16 2.03 -4.69
CA LYS A 185 -12.71 3.06 -3.80
C LYS A 185 -12.33 4.47 -4.26
N LEU A 186 -11.07 4.69 -4.62
CA LEU A 186 -10.61 5.98 -5.16
C LEU A 186 -11.36 6.34 -6.44
N THR A 187 -11.53 5.37 -7.34
CA THR A 187 -12.25 5.55 -8.61
C THR A 187 -13.73 5.87 -8.36
N ALA A 188 -14.39 5.13 -7.48
CA ALA A 188 -15.79 5.36 -7.12
C ALA A 188 -16.00 6.73 -6.47
N CYS A 189 -15.13 7.12 -5.52
CA CYS A 189 -15.17 8.43 -4.87
C CYS A 189 -14.98 9.56 -5.89
N SER A 190 -13.96 9.45 -6.75
CA SER A 190 -13.66 10.44 -7.79
C SER A 190 -14.81 10.61 -8.78
N SER A 191 -15.39 9.50 -9.25
CA SER A 191 -16.57 9.52 -10.14
C SER A 191 -17.79 10.17 -9.48
N LYS A 192 -18.04 9.89 -8.21
CA LYS A 192 -19.13 10.53 -7.45
C LYS A 192 -18.92 12.04 -7.30
N VAL A 193 -17.70 12.47 -6.97
CA VAL A 193 -17.36 13.90 -6.86
C VAL A 193 -17.54 14.61 -8.21
N ARG A 194 -17.09 14.01 -9.31
CA ARG A 194 -17.29 14.56 -10.66
C ARG A 194 -18.76 14.74 -10.99
N LYS A 195 -19.58 13.71 -10.80
CA LYS A 195 -21.03 13.76 -11.05
C LYS A 195 -21.72 14.86 -10.23
N ASN A 196 -21.49 14.88 -8.92
CA ASN A 196 -22.08 15.89 -8.03
C ASN A 196 -21.65 17.32 -8.41
N THR A 197 -20.42 17.47 -8.91
CA THR A 197 -19.91 18.77 -9.36
C THR A 197 -20.61 19.20 -10.64
N GLU A 198 -20.83 18.29 -11.58
CA GLU A 198 -21.52 18.59 -12.85
C GLU A 198 -22.99 18.97 -12.64
N GLU A 199 -23.68 18.27 -11.74
CA GLU A 199 -25.02 18.63 -11.29
C GLU A 199 -25.03 20.05 -10.69
N ALA A 200 -24.14 20.32 -9.73
CA ALA A 200 -24.07 21.63 -9.08
C ALA A 200 -23.65 22.78 -10.03
N VAL A 201 -22.87 22.50 -11.08
CA VAL A 201 -22.57 23.48 -12.13
C VAL A 201 -23.83 23.79 -12.94
N THR A 202 -24.62 22.78 -13.26
CA THR A 202 -25.88 22.93 -14.01
C THR A 202 -26.88 23.77 -13.21
N ASP A 203 -27.10 23.41 -11.93
CA ASP A 203 -27.97 24.17 -11.03
C ASP A 203 -27.55 25.64 -10.90
N LEU A 204 -26.24 25.90 -10.83
CA LEU A 204 -25.72 27.26 -10.72
C LEU A 204 -25.87 28.06 -12.02
N ARG A 205 -25.79 27.40 -13.19
CA ARG A 205 -26.13 28.05 -14.47
C ARG A 205 -27.58 28.47 -14.49
N ASP A 206 -28.50 27.58 -14.09
CA ASP A 206 -29.93 27.88 -14.07
C ASP A 206 -30.25 29.03 -13.11
N LYS A 207 -29.63 29.05 -11.92
CA LYS A 207 -29.74 30.18 -10.99
C LYS A 207 -29.23 31.51 -11.55
N LEU A 208 -28.13 31.50 -12.31
CA LEU A 208 -27.63 32.70 -12.97
C LEU A 208 -28.63 33.21 -14.02
N TYR A 209 -29.25 32.32 -14.80
CA TYR A 209 -30.31 32.70 -15.73
C TYR A 209 -31.55 33.24 -15.00
N GLN A 210 -32.01 32.55 -13.95
CA GLN A 210 -33.14 33.00 -13.14
C GLN A 210 -32.89 34.37 -12.51
N CYS A 211 -31.69 34.64 -11.98
CA CYS A 211 -31.40 35.93 -11.35
C CYS A 211 -31.41 37.10 -12.34
N VAL A 212 -31.19 36.85 -13.63
CA VAL A 212 -31.16 37.87 -14.68
C VAL A 212 -32.51 38.06 -15.36
N TYR A 213 -33.31 36.99 -15.46
CA TYR A 213 -34.58 36.97 -16.20
C TYR A 213 -35.83 36.79 -15.33
N ALA A 214 -35.70 36.73 -14.00
CA ALA A 214 -36.81 36.80 -13.04
C ALA A 214 -37.24 38.26 -12.81
#